data_AF-A0A9N9PI66-F1
#
_entry.id   AF-A0A9N9PI66-F1
#
_cell.length_a   1.000
_cell.length_b   1.000
_cell.length_c   1.000
_cell.angle_alpha   90.00
_cell.angle_beta   90.00
_cell.angle_gamma   90.00
#
_symmetry.space_group_name_H-M   'P 1'
#
loop_
_entity.id
_entity.type
_entity.pdbx_description
1 polymer ?
#
loop_
_entity_poly.entity_id
_entity_poly.type
_entity_poly.pdbx_seq_one_letter_code
_entity_poly.pdbx_strand_id
1 'polypeptide(L)'
;PKLRGGSRKRSWIWDHYKELPTDYGSKGQCEELKKDGSQCNHIIETDDVFQLTNDEKLYQVKNNTIYKEQVDKALVEYIVTDSQPFYMLENPGFIKYSLALGPSYKLPSNKGIKSKIYLAYDWMLATIH
;
A
#
# COMPACT_ATOMS: atom_id res chain seq x y z
N PRO A 1 -22.71 -27.68 -13.62
CA PRO A 1 -23.83 -26.72 -13.79
C PRO A 1 -23.56 -25.43 -13.00
N LYS A 2 -23.30 -24.31 -13.71
CA LYS A 2 -23.18 -22.98 -13.08
C LYS A 2 -24.59 -22.45 -12.86
N LEU A 3 -25.03 -22.36 -11.60
CA LEU A 3 -26.31 -21.76 -11.27
C LEU A 3 -26.15 -20.25 -11.05
N ARG A 4 -27.02 -19.50 -11.72
CA ARG A 4 -27.31 -18.09 -11.47
C ARG A 4 -28.24 -18.00 -10.27
N GLY A 5 -27.99 -17.07 -9.35
CA GLY A 5 -29.00 -16.56 -8.44
C GLY A 5 -28.46 -16.17 -7.06
N GLY A 6 -28.38 -14.87 -6.80
CA GLY A 6 -28.28 -14.31 -5.44
C GLY A 6 -26.88 -13.89 -5.04
N SER A 7 -26.61 -12.59 -5.16
CA SER A 7 -25.47 -11.82 -4.62
C SER A 7 -24.58 -12.52 -3.58
N ARG A 8 -23.25 -12.52 -3.80
CA ARG A 8 -22.17 -12.17 -2.83
C ARG A 8 -20.87 -12.95 -3.13
N LYS A 9 -20.08 -12.48 -4.10
CA LYS A 9 -18.62 -12.44 -3.89
C LYS A 9 -18.29 -11.03 -3.38
N ARG A 10 -18.42 -10.83 -2.06
CA ARG A 10 -18.13 -9.52 -1.40
C ARG A 10 -16.65 -9.32 -1.06
N SER A 11 -15.83 -10.37 -1.21
CA SER A 11 -14.42 -10.35 -0.87
C SER A 11 -13.63 -11.22 -1.85
N TRP A 12 -12.44 -10.77 -2.19
CA TRP A 12 -11.46 -11.51 -3.00
C TRP A 12 -11.04 -12.83 -2.32
N ILE A 13 -11.18 -12.93 -0.99
CA ILE A 13 -10.79 -14.13 -0.23
C ILE A 13 -11.55 -15.38 -0.68
N TRP A 14 -12.77 -15.25 -1.20
CA TRP A 14 -13.55 -16.38 -1.72
C TRP A 14 -12.95 -17.02 -2.98
N ASP A 15 -11.98 -16.39 -3.63
CA ASP A 15 -11.26 -17.01 -4.74
C ASP A 15 -10.27 -18.09 -4.27
N HIS A 16 -9.97 -18.15 -2.97
CA HIS A 16 -9.07 -19.12 -2.34
C HIS A 16 -9.79 -20.25 -1.59
N TYR A 17 -11.14 -20.24 -1.58
CA TYR A 17 -11.96 -21.16 -0.81
C TYR A 17 -12.97 -21.88 -1.69
N LYS A 18 -13.15 -23.18 -1.45
CA LYS A 18 -14.18 -23.99 -2.10
C LYS A 18 -15.48 -23.91 -1.31
N GLU A 19 -16.56 -23.59 -1.98
CA GLU A 19 -17.87 -23.49 -1.37
C GLU A 19 -18.37 -24.88 -0.92
N LEU A 20 -18.80 -24.97 0.34
CA LEU A 20 -19.40 -26.16 0.93
C LEU A 20 -20.93 -26.06 0.90
N PRO A 21 -21.64 -27.18 0.64
CA PRO A 21 -23.08 -27.21 0.77
C PRO A 21 -23.48 -27.02 2.23
N THR A 22 -24.44 -26.14 2.46
CA THR A 22 -25.00 -25.88 3.79
C THR A 22 -26.48 -25.54 3.65
N ASP A 23 -27.29 -25.98 4.62
CA ASP A 23 -28.73 -25.69 4.68
C ASP A 23 -29.00 -24.21 4.96
N TYR A 24 -28.04 -23.49 5.56
CA TYR A 24 -28.11 -22.06 5.86
C TYR A 24 -26.72 -21.38 5.73
N GLY A 25 -26.68 -20.18 5.14
CA GLY A 25 -25.45 -19.40 4.94
C GLY A 25 -24.57 -19.87 3.77
N SER A 26 -23.36 -19.32 3.63
CA SER A 26 -22.32 -19.89 2.76
C SER A 26 -21.10 -20.24 3.61
N LYS A 27 -20.58 -21.46 3.41
CA LYS A 27 -19.35 -21.94 4.05
C LYS A 27 -18.29 -22.16 2.99
N GLY A 28 -17.05 -21.79 3.27
CA GLY A 28 -15.90 -22.03 2.40
C GLY A 28 -14.87 -22.90 3.10
N GLN A 29 -14.33 -23.89 2.42
CA GLN A 29 -13.16 -24.65 2.87
C GLN A 29 -11.93 -24.17 2.11
N CYS A 30 -10.89 -23.81 2.85
CA CYS A 30 -9.58 -23.49 2.29
C CYS A 30 -9.00 -24.75 1.62
N GLU A 31 -8.37 -24.62 0.46
CA GLU A 31 -7.64 -25.73 -0.19
C GLU A 31 -6.16 -25.37 -0.43
N GLU A 32 -5.66 -24.26 0.16
CA GLU A 32 -4.26 -23.89 -0.01
C GLU A 32 -3.33 -24.98 0.55
N LEU A 33 -2.49 -25.52 -0.35
CA LEU A 33 -1.43 -26.45 -0.04
C LEU A 33 -0.28 -25.67 0.61
N LYS A 34 -0.02 -25.94 1.90
CA LYS A 34 1.20 -25.48 2.55
C LYS A 34 2.42 -26.04 1.82
N LYS A 35 3.59 -25.39 1.96
CA LYS A 35 4.85 -25.83 1.32
C LYS A 35 5.26 -27.27 1.68
N ASP A 36 4.73 -27.81 2.77
CA ASP A 36 4.92 -29.18 3.24
C ASP A 36 3.92 -30.20 2.64
N GLY A 37 3.03 -29.76 1.74
CA GLY A 37 2.00 -30.60 1.12
C GLY A 37 0.72 -30.76 1.95
N SER A 38 0.63 -30.13 3.12
CA SER A 38 -0.57 -30.20 3.97
C SER A 38 -1.67 -29.27 3.47
N GLN A 39 -2.89 -29.77 3.37
CA GLN A 39 -4.06 -28.95 3.03
C GLN A 39 -4.51 -28.12 4.24
N CYS A 40 -4.87 -26.88 3.96
CA CYS A 40 -5.53 -25.96 4.88
C CYS A 40 -7.00 -26.38 5.09
N ASN A 41 -7.33 -27.38 5.91
CA ASN A 41 -8.73 -27.83 6.13
C ASN A 41 -9.62 -26.88 6.96
N HIS A 42 -9.33 -25.57 6.91
CA HIS A 42 -10.08 -24.58 7.66
C HIS A 42 -11.40 -24.26 6.96
N ILE A 43 -12.52 -24.36 7.69
CA ILE A 43 -13.84 -23.95 7.23
C ILE A 43 -14.09 -22.53 7.75
N ILE A 44 -14.53 -21.64 6.88
CA ILE A 44 -14.91 -20.26 7.24
C ILE A 44 -16.37 -20.04 6.87
N GLU A 45 -17.10 -19.30 7.70
CA GLU A 45 -18.46 -18.86 7.40
C GLU A 45 -18.45 -17.44 6.83
N THR A 46 -19.56 -17.04 6.19
CA THR A 46 -19.65 -15.71 5.56
C THR A 46 -19.46 -14.53 6.51
N ASP A 47 -19.87 -14.69 7.77
CA ASP A 47 -19.75 -13.64 8.77
C ASP A 47 -18.29 -13.52 9.26
N ASP A 48 -17.57 -14.63 9.33
CA ASP A 48 -16.13 -14.66 9.64
C ASP A 48 -15.31 -13.97 8.54
N VAL A 49 -15.65 -14.22 7.27
CA VAL A 49 -15.02 -13.53 6.13
C VAL A 49 -15.23 -12.02 6.21
N PHE A 50 -16.44 -11.59 6.56
CA PHE A 50 -16.72 -10.16 6.69
C PHE A 50 -15.88 -9.54 7.80
N GLN A 51 -15.74 -10.21 8.94
CA GLN A 51 -14.87 -9.78 10.05
C GLN A 51 -13.40 -9.70 9.62
N LEU A 52 -12.85 -10.76 9.01
CA LEU A 52 -11.46 -10.79 8.52
C LEU A 52 -11.17 -9.64 7.55
N THR A 53 -12.07 -9.38 6.60
CA THR A 53 -11.89 -8.27 5.65
C THR A 53 -11.96 -6.90 6.31
N ASN A 54 -12.75 -6.74 7.37
CA ASN A 54 -12.82 -5.50 8.13
C ASN A 54 -11.57 -5.32 9.00
N ASP A 55 -11.04 -6.39 9.58
CA ASP A 55 -9.81 -6.38 10.38
C ASP A 55 -8.59 -6.06 9.51
N GLU A 56 -8.48 -6.65 8.31
CA GLU A 56 -7.45 -6.30 7.34
C GLU A 56 -7.54 -4.83 6.94
N LYS A 57 -8.73 -4.33 6.61
CA LYS A 57 -8.94 -2.91 6.29
C LYS A 57 -8.57 -2.02 7.47
N LEU A 58 -8.97 -2.37 8.69
CA LEU A 58 -8.66 -1.63 9.91
C LEU A 58 -7.14 -1.62 10.16
N TYR A 59 -6.46 -2.74 9.96
CA TYR A 59 -5.00 -2.85 10.07
C TYR A 59 -4.30 -1.97 9.05
N GLN A 60 -4.75 -1.97 7.79
CA GLN A 60 -4.20 -1.11 6.74
C GLN A 60 -4.43 0.39 7.05
N VAL A 61 -5.64 0.77 7.48
CA VAL A 61 -5.94 2.14 7.90
C VAL A 61 -5.04 2.55 9.05
N LYS A 62 -4.92 1.70 10.09
CA LYS A 62 -4.09 1.98 11.26
C LYS A 62 -2.62 2.13 10.91
N ASN A 63 -2.08 1.26 10.07
CA ASN A 63 -0.70 1.37 9.58
C ASN A 63 -0.48 2.64 8.76
N ASN A 64 -1.43 3.01 7.91
CA ASN A 64 -1.34 4.24 7.13
C ASN A 64 -1.37 5.48 8.02
N THR A 65 -2.22 5.49 9.07
CA THR A 65 -2.23 6.55 10.09
C THR A 65 -0.90 6.65 10.81
N ILE A 66 -0.35 5.53 11.29
CA ILE A 66 0.96 5.50 11.96
C ILE A 66 2.06 6.00 11.03
N TYR A 67 2.07 5.56 9.77
CA TYR A 67 3.03 6.00 8.77
C TYR A 67 2.92 7.51 8.52
N LYS A 68 1.69 8.02 8.38
CA LYS A 68 1.44 9.46 8.23
C LYS A 68 1.98 10.25 9.42
N GLU A 69 1.69 9.84 10.65
CA GLU A 69 2.18 10.52 11.86
C GLU A 69 3.71 10.55 11.91
N GLN A 70 4.39 9.47 11.50
CA GLN A 70 5.84 9.41 11.43
C GLN A 70 6.41 10.39 10.39
N VAL A 71 5.80 10.44 9.20
CA VAL A 71 6.20 11.36 8.13
C VAL A 71 5.95 12.81 8.53
N ASP A 72 4.79 13.11 9.13
CA ASP A 72 4.45 14.45 9.62
C ASP A 72 5.44 14.90 10.70
N LYS A 73 5.82 14.01 11.62
CA LYS A 73 6.83 14.30 12.66
C LYS A 73 8.19 14.61 12.03
N ALA A 74 8.65 13.81 11.08
CA ALA A 74 9.91 14.05 10.39
C ALA A 74 9.91 15.38 9.61
N LEU A 75 8.78 15.75 9.01
CA LEU A 75 8.62 17.04 8.34
C LEU A 75 8.70 18.20 9.33
N VAL A 76 8.03 18.10 10.49
CA VAL A 76 8.10 19.12 11.55
C VAL A 76 9.53 19.26 12.07
N GLU A 77 10.22 18.14 12.33
CA GLU A 77 11.62 18.15 12.78
C GLU A 77 12.53 18.83 11.76
N TYR A 78 12.38 18.55 10.47
CA TYR A 78 13.10 19.22 9.39
C TYR A 78 12.85 20.73 9.38
N ILE A 79 11.58 21.16 9.47
CA ILE A 79 11.23 22.59 9.46
C ILE A 79 11.85 23.33 10.65
N VAL A 80 11.71 22.77 11.85
CA VAL A 80 12.16 23.41 13.09
C VAL A 80 13.69 23.41 13.19
N THR A 81 14.32 22.26 12.93
CA THR A 81 15.77 22.10 13.11
C THR A 81 16.55 22.89 12.07
N ASP A 82 16.12 22.84 10.81
CA ASP A 82 16.80 23.52 9.70
C ASP A 82 16.21 24.90 9.39
N SER A 83 15.31 25.41 10.25
CA SER A 83 14.66 26.73 10.11
C SER A 83 14.09 26.96 8.71
N GLN A 84 13.43 25.94 8.15
CA GLN A 84 12.96 25.99 6.77
C GLN A 84 11.71 26.87 6.64
N PRO A 85 11.57 27.61 5.54
CA PRO A 85 10.43 28.48 5.35
C PRO A 85 9.16 27.70 4.96
N PHE A 86 8.01 28.12 5.49
CA PHE A 86 6.73 27.44 5.24
C PHE A 86 6.28 27.42 3.77
N TYR A 87 6.66 28.43 2.97
CA TYR A 87 6.31 28.46 1.54
C TYR A 87 6.86 27.24 0.78
N MET A 88 7.87 26.55 1.31
CA MET A 88 8.40 25.33 0.71
C MET A 88 7.33 24.22 0.62
N LEU A 89 6.40 24.16 1.58
CA LEU A 89 5.32 23.16 1.59
C LEU A 89 4.34 23.34 0.42
N GLU A 90 4.30 24.53 -0.15
CA GLU A 90 3.47 24.88 -1.31
C GLU A 90 4.25 24.80 -2.62
N ASN A 91 5.58 24.59 -2.57
CA ASN A 91 6.41 24.53 -3.76
C ASN A 91 6.06 23.28 -4.59
N PRO A 92 5.61 23.43 -5.85
CA PRO A 92 5.18 22.28 -6.66
C PRO A 92 6.27 21.24 -6.89
N GLY A 93 7.53 21.67 -6.99
CA GLY A 93 8.68 20.79 -7.15
C GLY A 93 8.95 19.97 -5.88
N PHE A 94 8.84 20.60 -4.71
CA PHE A 94 8.97 19.92 -3.42
C PHE A 94 7.85 18.90 -3.20
N ILE A 95 6.60 19.26 -3.48
CA ILE A 95 5.45 18.35 -3.38
C ILE A 95 5.64 17.14 -4.31
N LYS A 96 6.04 17.39 -5.57
CA LYS A 96 6.29 16.30 -6.52
C LYS A 96 7.43 15.40 -6.07
N TYR A 97 8.50 15.98 -5.52
CA TYR A 97 9.62 15.23 -4.98
C TYR A 97 9.20 14.37 -3.78
N SER A 98 8.48 14.94 -2.80
CA SER A 98 8.07 14.23 -1.57
C SER A 98 7.11 13.07 -1.86
N LEU A 99 6.17 13.25 -2.80
CA LEU A 99 5.27 12.18 -3.24
C LEU A 99 5.99 11.03 -3.96
N ALA A 100 7.14 11.29 -4.58
CA ALA A 100 7.93 10.27 -5.26
C ALA A 100 8.86 9.49 -4.29
N LEU A 101 9.02 9.95 -3.05
CA LEU A 101 9.87 9.28 -2.08
C LEU A 101 9.24 7.97 -1.62
N GLY A 102 9.96 6.87 -1.84
CA GLY A 102 9.66 5.58 -1.22
C GLY A 102 10.50 5.36 0.05
N PRO A 103 10.08 4.46 0.96
CA PRO A 103 10.82 4.17 2.20
C PRO A 103 12.26 3.70 2.02
N SER A 104 12.60 3.13 0.85
CA SER A 104 13.94 2.64 0.52
C SER A 104 14.84 3.70 -0.13
N TYR A 105 14.29 4.88 -0.46
CA TYR A 105 15.04 5.94 -1.10
C TYR A 105 16.13 6.48 -0.16
N LYS A 106 17.32 6.70 -0.71
CA LYS A 106 18.44 7.32 0.01
C LYS A 106 18.85 8.58 -0.71
N LEU A 107 18.97 9.67 0.04
CA LEU A 107 19.48 10.92 -0.48
C LEU A 107 20.89 10.71 -1.06
N PRO A 108 21.16 11.22 -2.28
CA PRO A 108 22.50 11.21 -2.83
C PRO A 108 23.42 12.15 -2.02
N SER A 109 24.71 11.86 -2.01
CA SER A 109 25.71 12.76 -1.43
C SER A 109 25.81 14.08 -2.21
N ASN A 110 26.46 15.09 -1.62
CA ASN A 110 26.70 16.38 -2.29
C ASN A 110 27.39 16.23 -3.66
N LYS A 111 28.32 15.28 -3.81
CA LYS A 111 28.95 14.98 -5.11
C LYS A 111 27.94 14.34 -6.07
N GLY A 112 27.12 13.42 -5.57
CA GLY A 112 26.10 12.73 -6.34
C GLY A 112 25.02 13.68 -6.87
N ILE A 113 24.50 14.58 -6.02
CA ILE A 113 23.48 15.54 -6.45
C ILE A 113 24.03 16.54 -7.46
N LYS A 114 25.26 17.04 -7.28
CA LYS A 114 25.92 17.92 -8.27
C LYS A 114 26.04 17.25 -9.63
N SER A 115 26.49 15.99 -9.67
CA SER A 115 26.58 15.23 -10.92
C SER A 115 25.21 15.08 -11.60
N LYS A 116 24.15 14.80 -10.82
CA LYS A 116 22.78 14.70 -11.35
C LYS A 116 22.28 16.03 -11.90
N ILE A 117 22.62 17.16 -11.26
CA ILE A 117 22.25 18.50 -11.74
C ILE A 117 22.93 18.81 -13.08
N TYR A 118 24.21 18.48 -13.26
CA TYR A 118 24.89 18.71 -14.55
C TYR A 118 24.27 17.92 -15.69
N LEU A 119 24.05 16.61 -15.49
CA LEU A 119 23.28 15.79 -16.43
C LEU A 119 21.90 16.40 -16.68
N ALA A 120 21.32 17.01 -15.65
CA ALA A 120 20.04 17.65 -15.75
C ALA A 120 20.06 18.97 -16.55
N TYR A 121 21.19 19.62 -16.75
CA TYR A 121 21.26 20.74 -17.69
C TYR A 121 21.39 20.25 -19.12
N ASP A 122 22.16 19.18 -19.33
CA ASP A 122 22.45 18.64 -20.67
C ASP A 122 21.19 18.19 -21.41
N TRP A 123 20.31 17.40 -20.77
CA TRP A 123 19.02 16.99 -21.36
C TRP A 123 18.00 18.15 -21.50
N MET A 124 18.00 19.16 -20.62
CA MET A 124 17.10 20.31 -20.71
C MET A 124 17.50 21.21 -21.88
N LEU A 125 18.80 21.39 -22.11
CA LEU A 125 19.32 22.15 -23.26
C LEU A 125 19.12 21.41 -24.59
N ALA A 126 19.23 20.07 -24.59
CA ALA A 126 18.98 19.25 -25.78
C ALA A 126 17.51 19.21 -26.24
N THR A 127 16.57 19.66 -25.41
CA THR A 127 15.12 19.70 -25.73
C THR A 127 14.68 21.07 -26.28
N ILE A 128 15.58 22.06 -26.30
CA ILE A 128 15.31 23.44 -26.74
C ILE A 128 15.77 23.67 -28.21
N HIS A 129 16.41 22.69 -28.84
CA HIS A 129 16.76 22.67 -30.27
C HIS A 129 15.99 21.59 -31.01
#